data_AF-A0AAN8NCX0-F1
#
_entry.id   AF-A0AAN8NCX0-F1
#
_cell.length_a   1.000
_cell.length_b   1.000
_cell.length_c   1.000
_cell.angle_alpha   90.00
_cell.angle_beta   90.00
_cell.angle_gamma   90.00
#
_symmetry.space_group_name_H-M   'P 1'
#
loop_
_entity.id
_entity.type
_entity.pdbx_description
1 polymer ?
#
loop_
_entity_poly.entity_id
_entity_poly.type
_entity_poly.pdbx_seq_one_letter_code
_entity_poly.pdbx_strand_id
1 'polypeptide(L)'
;MIESRSLLDEKLVMMLEGKEVEVEVEVGVKKERMKGKKWLMNSCWTAVSFSMGMLLTLYLVKGSSLPSPSTPSLQKRQTSNTYTGKTIIASGDDLSVSSPYWRCVPPPPTFLLEDARVMQHPDVQQALVDIKSTLTADTLSSKDAISISIVHSSKGKIFEFHHGRKRLNESSTASPAKVNGNSIHRIASVSKVFAVLEALVLSRQAQRRRFIPEITLESRLQDVLPEFRLPREFREEAADITLGQLGSHRAGIGRDMGEMILNSTVDIIWPPVPGEETFYEKYYKHNTSRELLNTVSKNDLIWQVGQTPSYSNTGFSILGLAIGNYRKKLKI
;
A
#
# COMPACT_ATOMS: atom_id res chain seq x y z
N MET A 1 2.69 -35.98 46.10
CA MET A 1 1.29 -36.43 45.97
C MET A 1 0.78 -35.84 44.67
N ILE A 2 0.99 -36.54 43.54
CA ILE A 2 0.09 -37.59 42.98
C ILE A 2 -1.19 -36.88 42.49
N GLU A 3 -1.55 -36.82 41.19
CA GLU A 3 -1.30 -37.74 40.08
C GLU A 3 -1.49 -37.07 38.72
N SER A 4 -0.90 -37.72 37.71
CA SER A 4 -1.02 -37.49 36.27
C SER A 4 -2.15 -38.33 35.65
N ARG A 5 -2.55 -37.99 34.41
CA ARG A 5 -2.91 -38.85 33.24
C ARG A 5 -3.78 -38.04 32.27
N SER A 6 -3.31 -37.69 31.07
CA SER A 6 -3.12 -38.49 29.84
C SER A 6 -4.44 -38.93 29.18
N LEU A 7 -4.72 -38.42 27.98
CA LEU A 7 -5.56 -39.07 26.95
C LEU A 7 -5.25 -38.42 25.58
N LEU A 8 -4.07 -38.76 25.07
CA LEU A 8 -3.77 -38.88 23.64
C LEU A 8 -3.56 -40.37 23.42
N ASP A 9 -4.43 -41.02 22.65
CA ASP A 9 -4.19 -42.20 21.80
C ASP A 9 -5.51 -42.96 21.58
N GLU A 10 -6.11 -42.75 20.42
CA GLU A 10 -6.89 -43.76 19.67
C GLU A 10 -7.42 -43.10 18.39
N LYS A 11 -6.60 -43.05 17.33
CA LYS A 11 -7.01 -43.07 15.90
C LYS A 11 -5.83 -42.92 14.93
N LEU A 12 -4.71 -43.58 15.24
CA LEU A 12 -3.67 -43.88 14.26
C LEU A 12 -3.47 -45.39 14.29
N VAL A 13 -3.26 -45.99 13.12
CA VAL A 13 -3.26 -47.43 12.80
C VAL A 13 -4.64 -47.94 12.38
N MET A 14 -4.87 -47.94 11.07
CA MET A 14 -5.30 -49.11 10.30
C MET A 14 -5.25 -48.76 8.81
N MET A 15 -4.55 -49.61 8.04
CA MET A 15 -4.49 -49.70 6.57
C MET A 15 -3.39 -48.88 5.84
N LEU A 16 -2.15 -49.36 6.01
CA LEU A 16 -1.13 -49.38 4.96
C LEU A 16 -0.96 -50.82 4.47
N GLU A 17 -1.56 -51.14 3.31
CA GLU A 17 -1.18 -52.19 2.35
C GLU A 17 -1.75 -51.64 1.02
N GLY A 18 -1.05 -51.41 -0.09
CA GLY A 18 0.16 -52.00 -0.64
C GLY A 18 -0.16 -52.29 -2.11
N LYS A 19 0.36 -51.49 -3.05
CA LYS A 19 0.72 -51.80 -4.46
C LYS A 19 0.69 -50.54 -5.33
N GLU A 20 1.88 -50.00 -5.58
CA GLU A 20 2.13 -49.17 -6.76
C GLU A 20 2.29 -50.11 -7.97
N VAL A 21 1.50 -49.86 -9.01
CA VAL A 21 1.66 -50.46 -10.33
C VAL A 21 2.21 -49.36 -11.22
N GLU A 22 3.47 -49.49 -11.62
CA GLU A 22 4.06 -48.71 -12.71
C GLU A 22 3.34 -49.09 -14.01
N VAL A 23 2.76 -48.09 -14.67
CA VAL A 23 2.32 -48.20 -16.06
C VAL A 23 3.10 -47.16 -16.86
N GLU A 24 4.19 -47.60 -17.49
CA GLU A 24 4.81 -46.88 -18.59
C GLU A 24 3.81 -46.82 -19.76
N VAL A 25 3.42 -45.60 -20.14
CA VAL A 25 2.72 -45.35 -21.41
C VAL A 25 3.63 -44.54 -22.30
N GLU A 26 4.24 -45.23 -23.24
CA GLU A 26 4.99 -44.69 -24.37
C GLU A 26 4.01 -43.98 -25.33
N VAL A 27 4.11 -42.65 -25.48
CA VAL A 27 3.45 -41.93 -26.59
C VAL A 27 4.47 -41.10 -27.35
N GLY A 28 4.90 -41.65 -28.47
CA GLY A 28 5.79 -41.01 -29.42
C GLY A 28 5.11 -39.98 -30.34
N VAL A 29 5.90 -38.97 -30.69
CA VAL A 29 6.07 -38.36 -32.02
C VAL A 29 4.85 -37.65 -32.65
N LYS A 30 4.81 -36.31 -32.53
CA LYS A 30 4.56 -35.31 -33.62
C LYS A 30 4.42 -33.89 -33.05
N LYS A 31 5.52 -33.14 -32.89
CA LYS A 31 5.43 -31.72 -32.49
C LYS A 31 6.50 -30.78 -33.04
N GLU A 32 7.00 -31.02 -34.26
CA GLU A 32 8.00 -30.12 -34.86
C GLU A 32 7.55 -29.31 -36.09
N ARG A 33 6.34 -29.51 -36.63
CA ARG A 33 5.96 -28.84 -37.89
C ARG A 33 5.20 -27.51 -37.77
N MET A 34 4.91 -27.02 -36.55
CA MET A 34 4.11 -25.79 -36.34
C MET A 34 4.90 -24.54 -35.90
N LYS A 35 6.21 -24.63 -35.61
CA LYS A 35 6.99 -23.47 -35.14
C LYS A 35 7.37 -22.47 -36.25
N GLY A 36 7.51 -22.92 -37.50
CA GLY A 36 7.96 -22.05 -38.60
C GLY A 36 6.96 -20.98 -39.06
N LYS A 37 5.64 -21.24 -38.97
CA LYS A 37 4.61 -20.30 -39.47
C LYS A 37 4.29 -19.16 -38.50
N LYS A 38 4.52 -19.34 -37.19
CA LYS A 38 4.25 -18.31 -36.17
C LYS A 38 5.31 -17.21 -36.13
N TRP A 39 6.54 -17.53 -36.54
CA TRP A 39 7.66 -16.57 -36.55
C TRP A 39 7.54 -15.53 -37.68
N LEU A 40 7.09 -15.93 -38.87
CA LEU A 40 6.93 -15.02 -40.02
C LEU A 40 5.82 -13.97 -39.83
N MET A 41 4.75 -14.28 -39.08
CA MET A 41 3.65 -13.34 -38.83
C MET A 41 4.00 -12.24 -37.82
N ASN A 42 4.84 -12.53 -36.82
CA ASN A 42 5.20 -11.53 -35.80
C ASN A 42 6.20 -10.49 -36.31
N SER A 43 7.11 -10.86 -37.22
CA SER A 43 8.10 -9.93 -37.78
C SER A 43 7.48 -8.88 -38.72
N CYS A 44 6.32 -9.16 -39.30
CA CYS A 44 5.63 -8.21 -40.19
C CYS A 44 4.86 -7.14 -39.39
N TRP A 45 4.30 -7.49 -38.23
CA TRP A 45 3.57 -6.55 -37.36
C TRP A 45 4.48 -5.56 -36.61
N THR A 46 5.71 -5.96 -36.27
CA THR A 46 6.68 -5.08 -35.60
C THR A 46 7.22 -4.00 -36.55
N ALA A 47 7.44 -4.32 -37.83
CA ALA A 47 7.91 -3.35 -38.83
C ALA A 47 6.86 -2.26 -39.14
N VAL A 48 5.58 -2.63 -39.22
CA VAL A 48 4.49 -1.66 -39.45
C VAL A 48 4.31 -0.72 -38.25
N SER A 49 4.42 -1.26 -37.03
CA SER A 49 4.28 -0.46 -35.79
C SER A 49 5.42 0.54 -35.60
N PHE A 50 6.66 0.18 -35.98
CA PHE A 50 7.82 1.07 -35.87
C PHE A 50 7.73 2.25 -36.86
N SER A 51 7.17 2.00 -38.05
CA SER A 51 7.03 3.00 -39.11
C SER A 51 5.99 4.08 -38.76
N MET A 52 4.88 3.67 -38.12
CA MET A 52 3.82 4.59 -37.71
C MET A 52 4.22 5.43 -36.48
N GLY A 53 5.04 4.87 -35.57
CA GLY A 53 5.59 5.59 -34.43
C GLY A 53 6.55 6.71 -34.81
N MET A 54 7.48 6.49 -35.75
CA MET A 54 8.43 7.52 -36.17
C MET A 54 7.76 8.71 -36.88
N LEU A 55 6.71 8.47 -37.66
CA LEU A 55 5.98 9.53 -38.36
C LEU A 55 5.20 10.43 -37.40
N LEU A 56 4.69 9.88 -36.29
CA LEU A 56 3.97 10.67 -35.28
C LEU A 56 4.92 11.55 -34.46
N THR A 57 6.13 11.07 -34.15
CA THR A 57 7.14 11.84 -33.41
C THR A 57 7.70 12.99 -34.25
N LEU A 58 7.91 12.80 -35.56
CA LEU A 58 8.36 13.87 -36.46
C LEU A 58 7.28 14.93 -36.70
N TYR A 59 6.00 14.58 -36.60
CA TYR A 59 4.90 15.55 -36.73
C TYR A 59 4.75 16.43 -35.47
N LEU A 60 5.07 15.92 -34.27
CA LEU A 60 4.96 16.66 -33.01
C LEU A 60 6.15 17.59 -32.73
N VAL A 61 7.33 17.33 -33.28
CA VAL A 61 8.54 18.14 -33.05
C VAL A 61 8.58 19.42 -33.91
N LYS A 62 7.74 19.54 -34.94
CA LYS A 62 7.73 20.72 -35.85
C LYS A 62 6.95 21.93 -35.32
N GLY A 63 6.42 21.88 -34.09
CA GLY A 63 5.51 22.88 -33.54
C GLY A 63 5.97 23.65 -32.30
N SER A 64 7.16 23.42 -31.75
CA SER A 64 7.59 24.03 -30.48
C SER A 64 8.91 24.79 -30.60
N SER A 65 8.81 26.11 -30.61
CA SER A 65 9.93 27.03 -30.37
C SER A 65 10.53 26.80 -28.98
N LEU A 66 11.84 26.51 -28.93
CA LEU A 66 12.64 26.36 -27.72
C LEU A 66 12.67 27.64 -26.85
N PRO A 67 12.49 27.54 -25.52
CA PRO A 67 13.01 28.53 -24.59
C PRO A 67 14.38 28.12 -24.00
N SER A 68 15.24 29.11 -23.84
CA SER A 68 16.59 29.06 -23.24
C SER A 68 16.58 28.59 -21.78
N PRO A 69 17.64 27.90 -21.29
CA PRO A 69 17.72 27.46 -19.91
C PRO A 69 18.20 28.60 -19.00
N SER A 70 17.30 29.14 -18.18
CA SER A 70 17.65 29.87 -16.97
C SER A 70 17.31 29.02 -15.75
N THR A 71 18.33 28.63 -14.98
CA THR A 71 18.23 27.89 -13.72
C THR A 71 17.38 28.66 -12.71
N PRO A 72 16.28 28.13 -12.17
CA PRO A 72 15.57 28.78 -11.08
C PRO A 72 16.24 28.45 -9.75
N SER A 73 16.70 29.50 -9.07
CA SER A 73 17.08 29.47 -7.67
C SER A 73 15.93 28.97 -6.80
N LEU A 74 16.22 28.08 -5.83
CA LEU A 74 15.34 27.62 -4.76
C LEU A 74 14.61 28.80 -4.08
N GLN A 75 13.39 29.08 -4.54
CA GLN A 75 12.54 30.11 -3.95
C GLN A 75 11.94 29.57 -2.64
N LYS A 76 12.35 30.17 -1.53
CA LYS A 76 11.83 29.96 -0.19
C LYS A 76 10.31 30.20 -0.21
N ARG A 77 9.53 29.13 0.04
CA ARG A 77 8.07 29.12 -0.10
C ARG A 77 7.42 30.11 0.88
N GLN A 78 6.81 31.15 0.34
CA GLN A 78 6.06 32.17 1.05
C GLN A 78 4.72 31.57 1.53
N THR A 79 4.56 31.33 2.83
CA THR A 79 3.29 30.92 3.42
C THR A 79 2.45 32.15 3.74
N SER A 80 1.53 32.52 2.84
CA SER A 80 0.53 33.55 3.12
C SER A 80 -0.52 32.98 4.09
N ASN A 81 -0.42 33.37 5.36
CA ASN A 81 -1.28 32.97 6.47
C ASN A 81 -2.60 33.76 6.50
N THR A 82 -3.50 33.60 5.52
CA THR A 82 -4.83 34.19 5.66
C THR A 82 -5.90 33.31 5.04
N TYR A 83 -6.59 32.58 5.91
CA TYR A 83 -7.80 31.83 5.60
C TYR A 83 -9.02 32.71 5.90
N THR A 84 -9.73 33.12 4.84
CA THR A 84 -11.04 33.81 4.91
C THR A 84 -12.16 32.95 4.31
N GLY A 85 -11.96 31.62 4.28
CA GLY A 85 -12.95 30.70 3.72
C GLY A 85 -14.06 30.37 4.72
N LYS A 86 -15.31 30.41 4.26
CA LYS A 86 -16.39 29.62 4.88
C LYS A 86 -16.12 28.15 4.53
N THR A 87 -15.85 27.32 5.53
CA THR A 87 -15.72 25.87 5.37
C THR A 87 -16.94 25.31 4.64
N ILE A 88 -16.70 24.36 3.73
CA ILE A 88 -17.67 23.78 2.80
C ILE A 88 -18.99 23.46 3.50
N ILE A 89 -20.01 24.17 3.06
CA ILE A 89 -21.43 23.83 3.17
C ILE A 89 -21.59 22.45 2.52
N ALA A 90 -22.07 21.48 3.30
CA ALA A 90 -22.67 20.29 2.75
C ALA A 90 -23.81 20.72 1.82
N SER A 91 -23.71 20.37 0.53
CA SER A 91 -24.79 20.40 -0.46
C SER A 91 -25.68 21.66 -0.45
N GLY A 92 -25.32 22.67 -1.23
CA GLY A 92 -26.21 23.78 -1.57
C GLY A 92 -25.69 24.50 -2.80
N ASP A 93 -26.49 24.50 -3.85
CA ASP A 93 -26.19 24.96 -5.20
C ASP A 93 -25.61 26.38 -5.26
N ASP A 94 -24.41 26.52 -5.82
CA ASP A 94 -24.04 27.70 -6.64
C ASP A 94 -22.95 27.30 -7.64
N LEU A 95 -23.37 26.92 -8.85
CA LEU A 95 -22.50 26.46 -9.95
C LEU A 95 -21.74 27.58 -10.68
N SER A 96 -21.61 28.76 -10.08
CA SER A 96 -21.00 29.93 -10.73
C SER A 96 -19.54 30.24 -10.36
N VAL A 97 -18.89 29.44 -9.51
CA VAL A 97 -17.50 29.71 -9.10
C VAL A 97 -16.48 29.11 -10.09
N SER A 98 -15.87 30.00 -10.85
CA SER A 98 -14.71 29.77 -11.72
C SER A 98 -13.58 29.03 -11.02
N SER A 99 -13.26 27.83 -11.51
CA SER A 99 -12.14 26.93 -11.14
C SER A 99 -12.03 26.56 -9.64
N PRO A 100 -12.08 25.28 -9.27
CA PRO A 100 -11.85 24.87 -7.89
C PRO A 100 -10.39 25.12 -7.50
N TYR A 101 -10.14 26.22 -6.79
CA TYR A 101 -8.87 26.43 -6.10
C TYR A 101 -8.81 25.46 -4.91
N TRP A 102 -8.02 24.41 -5.03
CA TRP A 102 -7.69 23.51 -3.92
C TRP A 102 -6.90 24.29 -2.86
N ARG A 103 -7.59 24.80 -1.84
CA ARG A 103 -6.97 25.38 -0.65
C ARG A 103 -6.80 24.29 0.40
N CYS A 104 -5.66 24.30 1.10
CA CYS A 104 -5.49 23.48 2.29
C CYS A 104 -6.64 23.77 3.26
N VAL A 105 -7.35 22.73 3.69
CA VAL A 105 -8.35 22.85 4.75
C VAL A 105 -7.58 23.07 6.06
N PRO A 106 -7.81 24.17 6.80
CA PRO A 106 -7.14 24.37 8.07
C PRO A 106 -7.50 23.22 9.04
N PRO A 107 -6.61 22.85 9.97
CA PRO A 107 -6.98 21.90 11.00
C PRO A 107 -8.21 22.40 11.77
N PRO A 108 -9.08 21.49 12.24
CA PRO A 108 -10.24 21.90 13.03
C PRO A 108 -9.77 22.65 14.29
N PRO A 109 -10.53 23.65 14.77
CA PRO A 109 -10.24 24.33 16.02
C PRO A 109 -10.01 23.35 17.18
N THR A 110 -8.95 23.55 17.95
CA THR A 110 -8.53 22.63 19.01
C THR A 110 -9.63 22.35 20.03
N PHE A 111 -10.46 23.35 20.37
CA PHE A 111 -11.55 23.17 21.32
C PHE A 111 -12.59 22.12 20.85
N LEU A 112 -12.79 21.94 19.54
CA LEU A 112 -13.69 20.91 19.01
C LEU A 112 -13.13 19.50 19.22
N LEU A 113 -11.80 19.37 19.27
CA LEU A 113 -11.10 18.11 19.52
C LEU A 113 -11.02 17.80 21.02
N GLU A 114 -10.94 18.81 21.87
CA GLU A 114 -10.73 18.64 23.31
C GLU A 114 -12.05 18.57 24.11
N ASP A 115 -13.09 19.29 23.69
CA ASP A 115 -14.33 19.39 24.46
C ASP A 115 -15.32 18.27 24.10
N ALA A 116 -15.51 17.32 25.02
CA ALA A 116 -16.46 16.22 24.86
C ALA A 116 -17.93 16.70 24.81
N ARG A 117 -18.23 17.92 25.27
CA ARG A 117 -19.60 18.50 25.22
C ARG A 117 -20.06 18.77 23.80
N VAL A 118 -19.14 18.86 22.83
CA VAL A 118 -19.49 18.95 21.40
C VAL A 118 -20.39 17.78 20.97
N MET A 119 -20.29 16.63 21.62
CA MET A 119 -21.14 15.45 21.34
C MET A 119 -22.58 15.59 21.83
N GLN A 120 -22.86 16.60 22.67
CA GLN A 120 -24.21 16.94 23.13
C GLN A 120 -24.88 17.96 22.20
N HIS A 121 -24.15 18.51 21.23
CA HIS A 121 -24.72 19.45 20.27
C HIS A 121 -25.81 18.75 19.44
N PRO A 122 -27.02 19.33 19.30
CA PRO A 122 -28.13 18.71 18.57
C PRO A 122 -27.72 18.25 17.16
N ASP A 123 -26.98 19.09 16.43
CA ASP A 123 -26.53 18.75 15.08
C ASP A 123 -25.61 17.52 15.03
N VAL A 124 -24.74 17.33 16.03
CA VAL A 124 -23.87 16.15 16.09
C VAL A 124 -24.70 14.90 16.40
N GLN A 125 -25.65 15.01 17.33
CA GLN A 125 -26.54 13.89 17.65
C GLN A 125 -27.40 13.49 16.45
N GLN A 126 -27.98 14.48 15.77
CA GLN A 126 -28.77 14.28 14.57
C GLN A 126 -27.92 13.63 13.46
N ALA A 127 -26.71 14.14 13.22
CA ALA A 127 -25.80 13.56 12.23
C ALA A 127 -25.45 12.10 12.53
N LEU A 128 -25.25 11.71 13.80
CA LEU A 128 -25.00 10.32 14.17
C LEU A 128 -26.23 9.41 13.92
N VAL A 129 -27.43 9.93 14.16
CA VAL A 129 -28.70 9.24 13.83
C VAL A 129 -28.83 9.06 12.32
N ASP A 130 -28.58 10.13 11.56
CA ASP A 130 -28.68 10.14 10.09
C ASP A 130 -27.68 9.18 9.45
N ILE A 131 -26.43 9.17 9.93
CA ILE A 131 -25.39 8.23 9.50
C ILE A 131 -25.85 6.79 9.76
N LYS A 132 -26.41 6.49 10.95
CA LYS A 132 -26.91 5.15 11.26
C LYS A 132 -28.02 4.71 10.32
N SER A 133 -28.98 5.61 10.07
CA SER A 133 -30.11 5.35 9.18
C SER A 133 -29.62 5.07 7.76
N THR A 134 -28.75 5.94 7.24
CA THR A 134 -28.15 5.81 5.91
C THR A 134 -27.37 4.51 5.77
N LEU A 135 -26.45 4.22 6.70
CA LEU A 135 -25.66 2.99 6.68
C LEU A 135 -26.54 1.75 6.75
N THR A 136 -27.60 1.79 7.57
CA THR A 136 -28.54 0.66 7.66
C THR A 136 -29.23 0.44 6.32
N ALA A 137 -29.77 1.49 5.70
CA ALA A 137 -30.45 1.43 4.42
C ALA A 137 -29.54 0.92 3.30
N ASP A 138 -28.33 1.48 3.20
CA ASP A 138 -27.35 1.13 2.16
C ASP A 138 -26.85 -0.32 2.28
N THR A 139 -26.80 -0.86 3.50
CA THR A 139 -26.32 -2.22 3.70
C THR A 139 -27.42 -3.28 3.71
N LEU A 140 -28.70 -2.91 3.63
CA LEU A 140 -29.84 -3.86 3.70
C LEU A 140 -29.69 -5.05 2.74
N SER A 141 -29.27 -4.79 1.51
CA SER A 141 -29.08 -5.82 0.47
C SER A 141 -27.64 -6.33 0.37
N SER A 142 -26.69 -5.69 1.07
CA SER A 142 -25.29 -6.07 0.97
C SER A 142 -25.00 -7.30 1.83
N LYS A 143 -24.27 -8.25 1.26
CA LYS A 143 -23.70 -9.38 2.01
C LYS A 143 -22.35 -9.01 2.64
N ASP A 144 -21.77 -7.88 2.25
CA ASP A 144 -20.42 -7.49 2.63
C ASP A 144 -20.31 -7.18 4.13
N ALA A 145 -19.11 -7.43 4.63
CA ALA A 145 -18.72 -7.11 5.99
C ALA A 145 -18.24 -5.64 6.06
N ILE A 146 -18.95 -4.81 6.81
CA ILE A 146 -18.61 -3.41 7.03
C ILE A 146 -18.54 -3.15 8.54
N SER A 147 -17.50 -2.42 8.96
CA SER A 147 -17.33 -1.95 10.33
C SER A 147 -16.88 -0.50 10.28
N ILE A 148 -17.66 0.38 10.89
CA ILE A 148 -17.42 1.82 10.94
C ILE A 148 -17.42 2.26 12.40
N SER A 149 -16.42 3.03 12.79
CA SER A 149 -16.35 3.67 14.10
C SER A 149 -15.97 5.14 13.92
N ILE A 150 -16.66 6.02 14.65
CA ILE A 150 -16.27 7.43 14.75
C ILE A 150 -15.70 7.64 16.14
N VAL A 151 -14.51 8.23 16.19
CA VAL A 151 -13.74 8.43 17.42
C VAL A 151 -13.54 9.93 17.61
N HIS A 152 -13.97 10.42 18.77
CA HIS A 152 -13.63 11.76 19.24
C HIS A 152 -12.39 11.70 20.12
N SER A 153 -11.48 12.66 19.98
CA SER A 153 -10.18 12.64 20.66
C SER A 153 -10.26 12.67 22.18
N SER A 154 -11.26 13.32 22.79
CA SER A 154 -11.38 13.38 24.25
C SER A 154 -12.38 12.39 24.85
N LYS A 155 -13.29 11.82 24.04
CA LYS A 155 -14.33 10.88 24.50
C LYS A 155 -14.08 9.42 24.08
N GLY A 156 -13.26 9.20 23.06
CA GLY A 156 -13.10 7.87 22.44
C GLY A 156 -14.22 7.58 21.44
N LYS A 157 -14.67 6.32 21.36
CA LYS A 157 -15.69 5.89 20.40
C LYS A 157 -17.04 6.53 20.71
N ILE A 158 -17.57 7.30 19.76
CA ILE A 158 -18.88 7.98 19.88
C ILE A 158 -19.95 7.35 19.00
N PHE A 159 -19.55 6.52 18.04
CA PHE A 159 -20.42 5.83 17.11
C PHE A 159 -19.76 4.53 16.66
N GLU A 160 -20.57 3.48 16.56
CA GLU A 160 -20.18 2.21 15.95
C GLU A 160 -21.33 1.66 15.11
N PHE A 161 -20.97 1.14 13.95
CA PHE A 161 -21.87 0.44 13.05
C PHE A 161 -21.15 -0.79 12.49
N HIS A 162 -21.82 -1.94 12.55
CA HIS A 162 -21.27 -3.20 12.06
C HIS A 162 -22.35 -3.95 11.29
N HIS A 163 -22.02 -4.37 10.07
CA HIS A 163 -22.93 -5.11 9.19
C HIS A 163 -22.22 -6.27 8.51
N GLY A 164 -22.94 -7.35 8.27
CA GLY A 164 -22.44 -8.50 7.51
C GLY A 164 -21.73 -9.56 8.36
N ARG A 165 -21.15 -10.54 7.66
CA ARG A 165 -20.60 -11.78 8.24
C ARG A 165 -19.09 -11.81 8.10
N LYS A 166 -18.38 -12.38 9.07
CA LYS A 166 -16.91 -12.45 9.05
C LYS A 166 -16.37 -13.23 7.84
N ARG A 167 -17.11 -14.26 7.40
CA ARG A 167 -16.74 -15.13 6.28
C ARG A 167 -17.90 -15.21 5.29
N LEU A 168 -17.71 -14.57 4.14
CA LEU A 168 -18.69 -14.47 3.06
C LEU A 168 -18.88 -15.79 2.30
N ASN A 169 -17.84 -16.62 2.22
CA ASN A 169 -17.83 -17.89 1.49
C ASN A 169 -18.44 -19.07 2.26
N GLU A 170 -18.82 -18.88 3.53
CA GLU A 170 -19.40 -19.91 4.37
C GLU A 170 -20.91 -19.70 4.53
N SER A 171 -21.70 -20.79 4.53
CA SER A 171 -23.15 -20.74 4.76
C SER A 171 -23.47 -20.14 6.13
N SER A 172 -24.66 -19.54 6.30
CA SER A 172 -25.12 -18.93 7.58
C SER A 172 -25.06 -19.88 8.76
N THR A 173 -25.26 -21.16 8.50
CA THR A 173 -25.17 -22.25 9.47
C THR A 173 -23.72 -22.62 9.80
N ALA A 174 -22.81 -22.59 8.81
CA ALA A 174 -21.40 -22.91 9.02
C ALA A 174 -20.61 -21.78 9.70
N SER A 175 -21.01 -20.51 9.50
CA SER A 175 -20.28 -19.34 10.03
C SER A 175 -21.21 -18.26 10.56
N PRO A 176 -21.91 -18.50 11.68
CA PRO A 176 -22.90 -17.56 12.21
C PRO A 176 -22.28 -16.22 12.67
N ALA A 177 -20.95 -16.14 12.76
CA ALA A 177 -20.25 -14.98 13.28
C ALA A 177 -20.43 -13.72 12.41
N LYS A 178 -21.10 -12.72 12.98
CA LYS A 178 -21.20 -11.37 12.42
C LYS A 178 -19.94 -10.56 12.75
N VAL A 179 -19.65 -9.56 11.92
CA VAL A 179 -18.59 -8.59 12.25
C VAL A 179 -19.01 -7.72 13.42
N ASN A 180 -18.01 -7.25 14.17
CA ASN A 180 -18.15 -6.36 15.32
C ASN A 180 -16.86 -5.53 15.49
N GLY A 181 -16.83 -4.62 16.47
CA GLY A 181 -15.68 -3.75 16.74
C GLY A 181 -14.36 -4.45 17.05
N ASN A 182 -14.39 -5.76 17.36
CA ASN A 182 -13.19 -6.57 17.62
C ASN A 182 -12.81 -7.48 16.44
N SER A 183 -13.45 -7.30 15.29
CA SER A 183 -13.14 -8.08 14.09
C SER A 183 -11.80 -7.64 13.50
N ILE A 184 -10.98 -8.62 13.12
CA ILE A 184 -9.65 -8.38 12.55
C ILE A 184 -9.79 -8.26 11.03
N HIS A 185 -9.30 -7.15 10.48
CA HIS A 185 -9.33 -6.87 9.04
C HIS A 185 -7.90 -6.77 8.50
N ARG A 186 -7.71 -7.18 7.24
CA ARG A 186 -6.49 -6.81 6.50
C ARG A 186 -6.59 -5.31 6.18
N ILE A 187 -5.60 -4.54 6.62
CA ILE A 187 -5.64 -3.08 6.45
C ILE A 187 -4.96 -2.59 5.16
N ALA A 188 -4.36 -3.50 4.38
CA ALA A 188 -3.70 -3.23 3.11
C ALA A 188 -2.84 -1.96 3.17
N SER A 189 -3.08 -0.98 2.30
CA SER A 189 -2.29 0.26 2.21
C SER A 189 -2.40 1.18 3.42
N VAL A 190 -3.35 0.97 4.35
CA VAL A 190 -3.35 1.69 5.63
C VAL A 190 -2.09 1.37 6.45
N SER A 191 -1.47 0.20 6.23
CA SER A 191 -0.17 -0.17 6.83
C SER A 191 0.93 0.88 6.63
N LYS A 192 0.88 1.64 5.53
CA LYS A 192 1.85 2.68 5.19
C LYS A 192 1.95 3.78 6.26
N VAL A 193 0.83 4.12 6.90
CA VAL A 193 0.80 5.11 7.97
C VAL A 193 1.69 4.67 9.14
N PHE A 194 1.71 3.37 9.45
CA PHE A 194 2.55 2.82 10.52
C PHE A 194 4.04 2.89 10.19
N ALA A 195 4.44 2.72 8.93
CA ALA A 195 5.85 2.85 8.53
C ALA A 195 6.37 4.28 8.73
N VAL A 196 5.57 5.29 8.36
CA VAL A 196 5.92 6.71 8.58
C VAL A 196 5.87 7.05 10.07
N LEU A 197 4.85 6.58 10.79
CA LEU A 197 4.75 6.79 12.24
C LEU A 197 5.96 6.21 12.97
N GLU A 198 6.40 5.00 12.61
CA GLU A 198 7.58 4.37 13.20
C GLU A 198 8.84 5.20 12.92
N ALA A 199 9.02 5.73 11.70
CA ALA A 199 10.13 6.63 11.39
C ALA A 199 10.15 7.86 12.30
N LEU A 200 9.00 8.48 12.55
CA LEU A 200 8.86 9.64 13.44
C LEU A 200 9.12 9.27 14.91
N VAL A 201 8.65 8.09 15.35
CA VAL A 201 8.88 7.59 16.71
C VAL A 201 10.37 7.30 16.94
N LEU A 202 11.02 6.58 16.01
CA LEU A 202 12.45 6.26 16.09
C LEU A 202 13.32 7.51 16.00
N SER A 203 12.94 8.50 15.19
CA SER A 203 13.59 9.81 15.14
C SER A 203 13.61 10.46 16.53
N ARG A 204 12.44 10.56 17.18
CA ARG A 204 12.31 11.14 18.52
C ARG A 204 13.06 10.32 19.57
N GLN A 205 13.03 8.99 19.48
CA GLN A 205 13.75 8.11 20.41
C GLN A 205 15.27 8.24 20.27
N ALA A 206 15.77 8.29 19.03
CA ALA A 206 17.19 8.50 18.76
C ALA A 206 17.68 9.82 19.33
N GLN A 207 16.95 10.91 19.09
CA GLN A 207 17.24 12.23 19.64
C GLN A 207 17.26 12.21 21.18
N ARG A 208 16.24 11.62 21.81
CA ARG A 208 16.18 11.48 23.27
C ARG A 208 17.35 10.70 23.85
N ARG A 209 17.85 9.70 23.12
CA ARG A 209 18.98 8.86 23.51
C ARG A 209 20.33 9.42 23.05
N ARG A 210 20.35 10.54 22.31
CA ARG A 210 21.55 11.07 21.64
C ARG A 210 22.26 10.00 20.78
N PHE A 211 21.47 9.12 20.16
CA PHE A 211 21.97 8.05 19.30
C PHE A 211 22.40 8.63 17.95
N ILE A 212 23.59 8.24 17.48
CA ILE A 212 24.17 8.73 16.22
C ILE A 212 24.28 7.56 15.22
N PRO A 213 23.85 7.72 13.97
CA PRO A 213 23.23 8.94 13.42
C PRO A 213 21.80 9.11 13.91
N GLU A 214 21.40 10.36 14.19
CA GLU A 214 19.98 10.68 14.32
C GLU A 214 19.30 10.52 12.95
N ILE A 215 18.06 10.05 12.95
CA ILE A 215 17.26 9.98 11.73
C ILE A 215 16.10 10.95 11.79
N THR A 216 15.74 11.50 10.64
CA THR A 216 14.52 12.31 10.42
C THR A 216 13.92 11.91 9.07
N LEU A 217 12.77 12.47 8.71
CA LEU A 217 12.23 12.27 7.36
C LEU A 217 13.14 12.90 6.27
N GLU A 218 14.02 13.84 6.62
CA GLU A 218 14.97 14.43 5.68
C GLU A 218 16.29 13.64 5.59
N SER A 219 16.47 12.61 6.43
CA SER A 219 17.65 11.74 6.34
C SER A 219 17.66 10.98 5.02
N ARG A 220 18.85 10.85 4.42
CA ARG A 220 19.03 10.12 3.18
C ARG A 220 18.80 8.64 3.44
N LEU A 221 18.15 7.98 2.50
CA LEU A 221 17.88 6.55 2.55
C LEU A 221 19.18 5.75 2.70
N GLN A 222 20.23 6.13 1.98
CA GLN A 222 21.52 5.41 2.01
C GLN A 222 22.25 5.52 3.36
N ASP A 223 21.91 6.49 4.23
CA ASP A 223 22.49 6.60 5.56
C ASP A 223 21.98 5.47 6.50
N VAL A 224 20.76 4.99 6.25
CA VAL A 224 20.14 3.90 7.02
C VAL A 224 20.14 2.56 6.30
N LEU A 225 20.12 2.58 4.96
CA LEU A 225 20.08 1.44 4.07
C LEU A 225 21.19 1.55 3.00
N PRO A 226 22.47 1.41 3.40
CA PRO A 226 23.63 1.67 2.53
C PRO A 226 23.76 0.70 1.34
N GLU A 227 23.02 -0.40 1.33
CA GLU A 227 22.93 -1.34 0.22
C GLU A 227 21.96 -0.89 -0.89
N PHE A 228 21.17 0.17 -0.67
CA PHE A 228 20.22 0.68 -1.67
C PHE A 228 20.92 1.26 -2.89
N ARG A 229 20.53 0.81 -4.08
CA ARG A 229 21.07 1.24 -5.37
C ARG A 229 19.93 1.44 -6.38
N LEU A 230 20.13 2.39 -7.29
CA LEU A 230 19.35 2.56 -8.51
C LEU A 230 20.16 2.11 -9.73
N PRO A 231 19.54 1.99 -10.92
CA PRO A 231 20.25 1.76 -12.18
C PRO A 231 21.34 2.80 -12.44
N ARG A 232 22.24 2.49 -13.37
CA ARG A 232 23.44 3.31 -13.64
C ARG A 232 23.07 4.75 -14.02
N GLU A 233 21.99 4.89 -14.74
CA GLU A 233 21.43 6.14 -15.27
C GLU A 233 20.92 7.06 -14.16
N PHE A 234 20.56 6.50 -12.98
CA PHE A 234 20.00 7.21 -11.84
C PHE A 234 20.89 7.09 -10.58
N ARG A 235 22.19 6.81 -10.78
CA ARG A 235 23.09 6.49 -9.66
C ARG A 235 23.27 7.68 -8.72
N GLU A 236 23.25 8.90 -9.25
CA GLU A 236 23.43 10.13 -8.48
C GLU A 236 22.17 10.44 -7.66
N GLU A 237 21.00 10.25 -8.25
CA GLU A 237 19.69 10.44 -7.64
C GLU A 237 19.43 9.48 -6.47
N ALA A 238 20.09 8.32 -6.46
CA ALA A 238 20.00 7.38 -5.34
C ALA A 238 20.47 8.00 -4.01
N ALA A 239 21.42 8.93 -4.07
CA ALA A 239 21.94 9.64 -2.89
C ALA A 239 20.98 10.72 -2.39
N ASP A 240 20.08 11.22 -3.25
CA ASP A 240 19.13 12.30 -2.95
C ASP A 240 17.81 11.80 -2.36
N ILE A 241 17.54 10.48 -2.43
CA ILE A 241 16.32 9.90 -1.88
C ILE A 241 16.32 10.00 -0.36
N THR A 242 15.31 10.68 0.20
CA THR A 242 15.08 10.76 1.65
C THR A 242 13.98 9.82 2.13
N LEU A 243 13.94 9.54 3.44
CA LEU A 243 12.86 8.75 4.06
C LEU A 243 11.48 9.40 3.85
N GLY A 244 11.41 10.73 3.89
CA GLY A 244 10.21 11.53 3.66
C GLY A 244 9.76 11.46 2.21
N GLN A 245 10.67 11.40 1.24
CA GLN A 245 10.31 11.20 -0.16
C GLN A 245 9.72 9.80 -0.41
N LEU A 246 10.22 8.75 0.26
CA LEU A 246 9.54 7.44 0.24
C LEU A 246 8.15 7.53 0.87
N GLY A 247 8.06 8.11 2.07
CA GLY A 247 6.81 8.24 2.84
C GLY A 247 5.76 9.16 2.22
N SER A 248 6.16 10.03 1.28
CA SER A 248 5.27 10.92 0.54
C SER A 248 5.06 10.49 -0.92
N HIS A 249 5.53 9.30 -1.31
CA HIS A 249 5.44 8.80 -2.68
C HIS A 249 6.16 9.67 -3.72
N ARG A 250 7.22 10.39 -3.33
CA ARG A 250 7.99 11.32 -4.18
C ARG A 250 9.40 10.83 -4.53
N ALA A 251 9.73 9.58 -4.22
CA ALA A 251 11.06 9.02 -4.54
C ALA A 251 11.24 8.63 -6.01
N GLY A 252 10.23 8.78 -6.87
CA GLY A 252 10.30 8.35 -8.28
C GLY A 252 10.26 6.83 -8.48
N ILE A 253 10.07 6.06 -7.42
CA ILE A 253 10.05 4.59 -7.47
C ILE A 253 8.69 4.11 -8.00
N GLY A 254 8.72 3.15 -8.93
CA GLY A 254 7.54 2.54 -9.53
C GLY A 254 6.58 1.93 -8.50
N ARG A 255 5.33 1.71 -8.92
CA ARG A 255 4.26 1.29 -7.99
C ARG A 255 4.55 -0.05 -7.33
N ASP A 256 4.72 -1.06 -8.17
CA ASP A 256 4.87 -2.47 -7.83
C ASP A 256 6.03 -3.02 -8.68
N MET A 257 7.27 -2.66 -8.32
CA MET A 257 8.45 -3.15 -9.05
C MET A 257 8.65 -4.64 -8.82
N GLY A 258 8.70 -5.40 -9.91
CA GLY A 258 8.80 -6.85 -9.93
C GLY A 258 7.53 -7.54 -10.41
N GLU A 259 7.62 -8.86 -10.58
CA GLU A 259 6.47 -9.66 -10.98
C GLU A 259 5.57 -9.90 -9.77
N MET A 260 4.38 -9.30 -9.77
CA MET A 260 3.28 -9.73 -8.90
C MET A 260 2.68 -10.99 -9.52
N ILE A 261 3.02 -12.16 -8.99
CA ILE A 261 2.49 -13.44 -9.47
C ILE A 261 1.25 -13.76 -8.64
N LEU A 262 0.09 -13.31 -9.11
CA LEU A 262 -1.20 -13.80 -8.61
C LEU A 262 -1.64 -14.95 -9.51
N ASN A 263 -1.29 -16.18 -9.13
CA ASN A 263 -1.79 -17.37 -9.84
C ASN A 263 -3.31 -17.56 -9.60
N SER A 264 -3.82 -17.09 -8.47
CA SER A 264 -5.24 -17.09 -8.12
C SER A 264 -5.56 -16.05 -7.03
N THR A 265 -6.79 -15.53 -7.00
CA THR A 265 -7.29 -14.73 -5.86
C THR A 265 -7.42 -15.57 -4.58
N VAL A 266 -7.50 -16.90 -4.72
CA VAL A 266 -7.53 -17.87 -3.62
C VAL A 266 -6.16 -18.02 -2.98
N ASP A 267 -5.08 -17.73 -3.71
CA ASP A 267 -3.75 -17.75 -3.12
C ASP A 267 -3.62 -16.69 -2.03
N ILE A 268 -4.43 -15.63 -1.99
CA ILE A 268 -4.44 -14.67 -0.87
C ILE A 268 -5.10 -15.31 0.40
N ILE A 269 -4.48 -16.34 0.97
CA ILE A 269 -4.92 -17.07 2.16
C ILE A 269 -4.53 -16.26 3.41
N TRP A 270 -5.53 -15.90 4.23
CA TRP A 270 -5.34 -15.30 5.57
C TRP A 270 -6.62 -15.51 6.40
N PRO A 271 -6.59 -15.58 7.74
CA PRO A 271 -5.47 -15.35 8.69
C PRO A 271 -4.29 -16.29 8.50
N PRO A 272 -3.09 -15.94 8.99
CA PRO A 272 -2.01 -16.90 9.01
C PRO A 272 -2.44 -18.02 9.96
N VAL A 273 -2.11 -19.25 9.60
CA VAL A 273 -2.30 -20.37 10.53
C VAL A 273 -1.34 -20.13 11.70
N PRO A 274 -1.81 -20.18 12.97
CA PRO A 274 -0.90 -20.09 14.11
C PRO A 274 0.21 -21.16 13.99
N GLY A 275 1.46 -20.72 13.94
CA GLY A 275 2.63 -21.60 13.77
C GLY A 275 3.23 -21.63 12.36
N GLU A 276 2.60 -20.99 11.36
CA GLU A 276 3.16 -20.82 10.02
C GLU A 276 3.76 -19.41 9.83
N GLU A 277 4.92 -19.33 9.17
CA GLU A 277 5.56 -18.05 8.87
C GLU A 277 4.65 -17.21 7.96
N THR A 278 4.22 -16.07 8.49
CA THR A 278 3.23 -15.19 7.85
C THR A 278 3.76 -14.43 6.63
N PHE A 279 5.06 -14.49 6.39
CA PHE A 279 5.73 -14.00 5.18
C PHE A 279 5.68 -15.11 4.11
N TYR A 280 4.50 -15.43 3.61
CA TYR A 280 4.39 -16.40 2.52
C TYR A 280 5.06 -15.85 1.24
N GLU A 281 6.20 -16.46 0.93
CA GLU A 281 7.16 -16.32 -0.17
C GLU A 281 6.58 -16.42 -1.60
N LYS A 282 5.26 -16.29 -1.78
CA LYS A 282 4.58 -16.71 -3.03
C LYS A 282 4.04 -15.58 -3.91
N TYR A 283 3.81 -14.38 -3.38
CA TYR A 283 3.11 -13.30 -4.13
C TYR A 283 4.02 -12.34 -4.88
N TYR A 284 5.25 -12.19 -4.39
CA TYR A 284 6.27 -11.35 -4.99
C TYR A 284 7.51 -12.21 -5.11
N LYS A 285 8.17 -12.19 -6.28
CA LYS A 285 9.46 -12.86 -6.50
C LYS A 285 10.61 -12.28 -5.64
N HIS A 286 10.30 -11.38 -4.72
CA HIS A 286 11.23 -10.78 -3.77
C HIS A 286 11.00 -11.43 -2.40
N ASN A 287 11.48 -12.66 -2.27
CA ASN A 287 11.41 -13.44 -1.04
C ASN A 287 12.34 -12.89 0.04
N THR A 288 13.20 -11.93 -0.30
CA THR A 288 14.15 -11.30 0.61
C THR A 288 14.29 -9.81 0.36
N SER A 289 14.72 -9.07 1.41
CA SER A 289 15.16 -7.68 1.28
C SER A 289 16.20 -7.49 0.17
N ARG A 290 17.05 -8.49 -0.06
CA ARG A 290 18.08 -8.47 -1.12
C ARG A 290 17.47 -8.49 -2.51
N GLU A 291 16.47 -9.33 -2.76
CA GLU A 291 15.81 -9.40 -4.06
C GLU A 291 14.98 -8.15 -4.37
N LEU A 292 14.34 -7.57 -3.35
CA LEU A 292 13.66 -6.27 -3.48
C LEU A 292 14.65 -5.20 -3.96
N LEU A 293 15.79 -5.06 -3.26
CA LEU A 293 16.80 -4.07 -3.59
C LEU A 293 17.46 -4.33 -4.95
N ASN A 294 17.73 -5.60 -5.27
CA ASN A 294 18.25 -6.02 -6.59
C ASN A 294 17.26 -5.74 -7.73
N THR A 295 15.97 -5.81 -7.46
CA THR A 295 14.95 -5.46 -8.45
C THR A 295 14.91 -3.96 -8.65
N VAL A 296 14.89 -3.18 -7.57
CA VAL A 296 14.92 -1.72 -7.64
C VAL A 296 16.18 -1.23 -8.35
N SER A 297 17.33 -1.86 -8.13
CA SER A 297 18.59 -1.49 -8.80
C SER A 297 18.61 -1.77 -10.30
N LYS A 298 17.60 -2.44 -10.85
CA LYS A 298 17.48 -2.81 -12.27
C LYS A 298 16.31 -2.13 -12.97
N ASN A 299 15.52 -1.33 -12.26
CA ASN A 299 14.34 -0.67 -12.81
C ASN A 299 14.48 0.85 -12.68
N ASP A 300 14.20 1.53 -13.78
CA ASP A 300 14.29 2.98 -13.87
C ASP A 300 13.29 3.69 -12.95
N LEU A 301 13.63 4.93 -12.58
CA LEU A 301 12.67 5.79 -11.92
C LEU A 301 11.57 6.20 -12.90
N ILE A 302 10.31 6.22 -12.42
CA ILE A 302 9.17 6.72 -13.21
C ILE A 302 9.11 8.25 -13.25
N TRP A 303 9.75 8.92 -12.28
CA TRP A 303 9.88 10.37 -12.17
C TRP A 303 11.21 10.71 -11.54
N GLN A 304 11.74 11.90 -11.79
CA GLN A 304 12.87 12.39 -11.01
C GLN A 304 12.49 12.50 -9.53
N VAL A 305 13.47 12.29 -8.66
CA VAL A 305 13.29 12.36 -7.21
C VAL A 305 12.73 13.74 -6.82
N GLY A 306 11.65 13.75 -6.06
CA GLY A 306 10.97 14.97 -5.61
C GLY A 306 10.06 15.63 -6.65
N GLN A 307 10.10 15.25 -7.93
CA GLN A 307 9.39 15.94 -9.00
C GLN A 307 7.86 15.74 -8.92
N THR A 308 7.40 14.50 -8.98
CA THR A 308 5.98 14.15 -9.06
C THR A 308 5.63 13.09 -8.02
N PRO A 309 4.63 13.32 -7.15
CA PRO A 309 4.10 12.28 -6.29
C PRO A 309 3.48 11.16 -7.14
N SER A 310 3.94 9.93 -6.96
CA SER A 310 3.40 8.75 -7.63
C SER A 310 3.32 7.59 -6.65
N TYR A 311 2.10 7.10 -6.44
CA TYR A 311 1.81 6.03 -5.50
C TYR A 311 2.73 4.82 -5.71
N SER A 312 3.42 4.41 -4.64
CA SER A 312 4.45 3.37 -4.66
C SER A 312 4.38 2.45 -3.45
N ASN A 313 4.00 1.20 -3.68
CA ASN A 313 4.11 0.13 -2.70
C ASN A 313 5.57 -0.24 -2.49
N THR A 314 6.36 -0.36 -3.57
CA THR A 314 7.79 -0.65 -3.51
C THR A 314 8.55 0.39 -2.67
N GLY A 315 8.28 1.67 -2.86
CA GLY A 315 8.87 2.75 -2.06
C GLY A 315 8.57 2.60 -0.57
N PHE A 316 7.35 2.19 -0.22
CA PHE A 316 6.99 1.91 1.17
C PHE A 316 7.59 0.62 1.73
N SER A 317 7.80 -0.40 0.90
CA SER A 317 8.56 -1.61 1.30
C SER A 317 10.01 -1.26 1.62
N ILE A 318 10.64 -0.39 0.81
CA ILE A 318 12.00 0.11 1.08
C ILE A 318 12.03 0.95 2.35
N LEU A 319 11.04 1.83 2.57
CA LEU A 319 10.91 2.59 3.80
C LEU A 319 10.81 1.65 5.01
N GLY A 320 9.92 0.67 4.97
CA GLY A 320 9.76 -0.32 6.05
C GLY A 320 11.06 -1.08 6.34
N LEU A 321 11.80 -1.47 5.29
CA LEU A 321 13.10 -2.12 5.42
C LEU A 321 14.14 -1.20 6.09
N ALA A 322 14.26 0.04 5.64
CA ALA A 322 15.19 1.02 6.20
C ALA A 322 14.90 1.29 7.69
N ILE A 323 13.63 1.50 8.02
CA ILE A 323 13.16 1.76 9.40
C ILE A 323 13.36 0.54 10.29
N GLY A 324 13.03 -0.67 9.81
CA GLY A 324 13.27 -1.91 10.54
C GLY A 324 14.76 -2.15 10.83
N ASN A 325 15.64 -1.87 9.85
CA ASN A 325 17.09 -1.96 10.03
C ASN A 325 17.59 -0.93 11.06
N TYR A 326 17.08 0.31 11.00
CA TYR A 326 17.45 1.33 11.97
C TYR A 326 17.00 0.99 13.40
N ARG A 327 15.78 0.48 13.57
CA ARG A 327 15.28 0.02 14.88
C ARG A 327 16.19 -1.02 15.52
N LYS A 328 16.64 -2.02 14.74
CA LYS A 328 17.61 -3.03 15.21
C LYS A 328 18.91 -2.40 15.70
N LYS A 329 19.43 -1.38 15.00
CA LYS A 329 20.64 -0.64 15.42
C LYS A 329 20.41 0.14 16.73
N LEU A 330 19.21 0.68 16.93
CA LEU A 330 18.84 1.42 18.14
C LEU A 330 18.66 0.50 19.37
N LYS A 331 18.63 -0.83 19.18
CA LYS A 331 18.45 -1.87 20.22
C LYS A 331 17.17 -1.69 21.04
N ILE A 332 16.02 -1.60 20.37
CA ILE A 332 14.67 -1.47 20.98
C ILE A 332 13.73 -2.54 20.46
#